data_AF-A0A938NP84-F1
#
_entry.id   AF-A0A938NP84-F1
#
_cell.length_a   1.000
_cell.length_b   1.000
_cell.length_c   1.000
_cell.angle_alpha   90.00
_cell.angle_beta   90.00
_cell.angle_gamma   90.00
#
_symmetry.space_group_name_H-M   'P 1'
#
loop_
_entity.id
_entity.type
_entity.pdbx_description
1 polymer ?
#
loop_
_entity_poly.entity_id
_entity_poly.type
_entity_poly.pdbx_seq_one_letter_code
_entity_poly.pdbx_strand_id
1 'polypeptide(L)'
;MNEDVKLPDPTNLKEEILAKYPPKIARKRAASLVINDPKLDQEIQSNVRTIPGIITQRGCTYAGCKGVVLGPTRDIVNLVHGPIGCSFYAWLTRRNQTDPGVDGDNFMNYCFSTDMQDDNIVFGGEKKLKEAIQEVYF
;
A
#
# COMPACT_ATOMS: atom_id res chain seq x y z
N MET A 1 24.13 26.65 8.12
CA MET A 1 24.03 25.88 6.86
C MET A 1 24.82 26.65 5.83
N ASN A 2 25.85 26.06 5.21
CA ASN A 2 26.67 26.77 4.24
C ASN A 2 25.79 27.26 3.08
N GLU A 3 25.75 28.58 2.88
CA GLU A 3 24.86 29.27 1.93
C GLU A 3 25.32 29.12 0.46
N ASP A 4 26.47 28.49 0.19
CA ASP A 4 27.12 28.54 -1.13
C ASP A 4 27.18 27.20 -1.89
N VAL A 5 26.47 26.16 -1.45
CA VAL A 5 26.34 24.95 -2.31
C VAL A 5 25.27 25.23 -3.36
N LYS A 6 25.69 25.77 -4.50
CA LYS A 6 24.84 25.91 -5.69
C LYS A 6 24.48 24.52 -6.21
N LEU A 7 23.31 24.02 -5.79
CA LEU A 7 22.78 22.75 -6.29
C LEU A 7 22.61 22.84 -7.82
N PRO A 8 22.88 21.75 -8.56
CA PRO A 8 22.68 21.72 -10.00
C PRO A 8 21.21 21.97 -10.34
N ASP A 9 20.96 22.76 -11.40
CA ASP A 9 19.61 23.02 -11.89
C ASP A 9 18.96 21.72 -12.42
N PRO A 10 17.88 21.22 -11.80
CA PRO A 10 17.24 19.97 -12.19
C PRO A 10 16.31 20.13 -13.42
N THR A 11 16.22 21.31 -14.04
CA THR A 11 15.35 21.57 -15.20
C THR A 11 15.65 20.63 -16.36
N ASN A 12 16.92 20.52 -16.75
CA ASN A 12 17.35 19.61 -17.82
C ASN A 12 17.03 18.14 -17.50
N LEU A 13 17.18 17.74 -16.24
CA LEU A 13 16.87 16.37 -15.80
C LEU A 13 15.37 16.07 -15.91
N LYS A 14 14.52 17.01 -15.52
CA LYS A 14 13.06 16.87 -15.66
C LYS A 14 12.68 16.68 -17.12
N GLU A 15 13.24 17.48 -18.03
CA GLU A 15 12.99 17.38 -19.46
C GLU A 15 13.46 16.04 -20.04
N GLU A 16 14.67 15.59 -19.69
CA GLU A 16 15.20 14.30 -20.13
C GLU A 16 14.31 13.13 -19.67
N ILE A 17 13.85 13.15 -18.41
CA ILE A 17 12.95 12.14 -17.87
C ILE A 17 11.61 12.14 -18.63
N LEU A 18 11.04 13.32 -18.89
CA LEU A 18 9.74 13.45 -19.56
C LEU A 18 9.81 13.04 -21.04
N ALA A 19 10.94 13.27 -21.71
CA ALA A 19 11.16 12.88 -23.10
C ALA A 19 11.11 11.36 -23.33
N LYS A 20 11.39 10.55 -22.29
CA LYS A 20 11.31 9.08 -22.37
C LYS A 20 9.86 8.56 -22.39
N TYR A 21 8.87 9.39 -22.08
CA TYR A 21 7.47 9.01 -22.07
C TYR A 21 6.76 9.37 -23.38
N PRO A 22 5.73 8.59 -23.80
CA PRO A 22 4.79 9.02 -24.82
C PRO A 22 4.15 10.38 -24.47
N PRO A 23 3.80 11.23 -25.45
CA PRO A 23 3.36 12.61 -25.19
C PRO A 23 2.21 12.74 -24.18
N LYS A 24 1.22 11.83 -24.23
CA LYS A 24 0.09 11.80 -23.29
C LYS A 24 0.51 11.49 -21.86
N ILE A 25 1.49 10.60 -21.68
CA ILE A 25 2.02 10.22 -20.36
C ILE A 25 2.94 11.33 -19.85
N ALA A 26 3.81 11.89 -20.70
CA ALA A 26 4.69 13.00 -20.37
C ALA A 26 3.88 14.20 -19.83
N ARG A 27 2.80 14.59 -20.52
CA ARG A 27 1.91 15.68 -20.07
C ARG A 27 1.31 15.42 -18.68
N LYS A 28 0.86 14.19 -18.41
CA LYS A 28 0.32 13.80 -17.10
C LYS A 28 1.40 13.77 -16.02
N ARG A 29 2.59 13.24 -16.34
CA ARG A 29 3.72 13.12 -15.40
C ARG A 29 4.34 14.46 -15.05
N ALA A 30 4.34 15.42 -15.99
CA ALA A 30 4.85 16.76 -15.75
C ALA A 30 4.12 17.48 -14.61
N ALA A 31 2.81 17.23 -14.42
CA ALA A 31 2.03 17.80 -13.32
C ALA A 31 2.39 17.24 -11.94
N SER A 32 2.96 16.02 -11.88
CA SER A 32 3.43 15.38 -10.65
C SER A 32 4.95 15.46 -10.46
N LEU A 33 5.65 16.30 -11.24
CA LEU A 33 7.09 16.52 -11.17
C LEU A 33 7.37 18.03 -11.18
N VAL A 34 7.52 18.62 -10.01
CA VAL A 34 7.75 20.07 -9.83
C VAL A 34 9.14 20.29 -9.24
N ILE A 35 9.87 21.28 -9.76
CA ILE A 35 11.16 21.70 -9.21
C ILE A 35 10.87 22.64 -8.06
N ASN A 36 11.26 22.23 -6.86
CA ASN A 36 10.99 22.96 -5.65
C ASN A 36 11.80 24.25 -5.58
N ASP A 37 11.11 25.38 -5.50
CA ASP A 37 11.65 26.69 -5.15
C ASP A 37 10.97 27.14 -3.86
N PRO A 38 11.69 27.12 -2.71
CA PRO A 38 11.14 27.51 -1.42
C PRO A 38 10.62 28.96 -1.34
N LYS A 39 10.95 29.81 -2.31
CA LYS A 39 10.49 31.21 -2.37
C LYS A 39 9.11 31.35 -3.02
N LEU A 40 8.63 30.32 -3.71
CA LEU A 40 7.38 30.34 -4.46
C LEU A 40 6.35 29.41 -3.81
N ASP A 41 5.08 29.81 -3.84
CA ASP A 41 3.97 28.91 -3.52
C ASP A 41 3.65 28.07 -4.76
N GLN A 42 4.15 26.82 -4.79
CA GLN A 42 4.08 25.94 -5.95
C GLN A 42 3.14 24.76 -5.69
N GLU A 43 2.21 24.54 -6.63
CA GLU A 43 1.31 23.39 -6.58
C GLU A 43 1.90 22.16 -7.29
N ILE A 44 1.74 20.99 -6.69
CA ILE A 44 2.08 19.69 -7.30
C ILE A 44 0.85 18.78 -7.32
N GLN A 45 0.56 18.16 -8.46
CA GLN A 45 -0.57 17.24 -8.58
C GLN A 45 -0.27 15.94 -7.83
N SER A 46 -1.08 15.66 -6.82
CA SER A 46 -1.04 14.45 -6.00
C SER A 46 -2.42 13.76 -5.93
N ASN A 47 -2.48 12.58 -5.30
CA ASN A 47 -3.73 11.81 -5.10
C ASN A 47 -4.59 11.54 -6.36
N VAL A 48 -3.97 11.46 -7.54
CA VAL A 48 -4.64 11.06 -8.79
C VAL A 48 -4.42 9.59 -9.10
N ARG A 49 -5.24 8.99 -9.97
CA ARG A 49 -5.08 7.59 -10.41
C ARG A 49 -3.70 7.34 -11.05
N THR A 50 -3.13 6.17 -10.79
CA THR A 50 -1.86 5.75 -11.38
C THR A 50 -2.00 5.56 -12.89
N ILE A 51 -0.98 5.95 -13.65
CA ILE A 51 -0.90 5.67 -15.09
C ILE A 51 -0.61 4.17 -15.29
N PRO A 52 -1.41 3.43 -16.09
CA PRO A 52 -1.15 2.01 -16.36
C PRO A 52 0.23 1.74 -16.95
N GLY A 53 0.88 0.65 -16.52
CA GLY A 53 2.18 0.21 -17.04
C GLY A 53 3.39 1.04 -16.59
N ILE A 54 3.22 2.05 -15.74
CA ILE A 54 4.31 2.96 -15.35
C ILE A 54 5.21 2.43 -14.21
N ILE A 55 4.99 1.19 -13.75
CA ILE A 55 5.74 0.56 -12.64
C ILE A 55 5.72 1.47 -11.39
N THR A 56 4.55 1.60 -10.76
CA THR A 56 4.37 2.46 -9.58
C THR A 56 4.82 1.77 -8.29
N GLN A 57 5.23 2.57 -7.30
CA GLN A 57 5.51 2.11 -5.94
C GLN A 57 4.28 2.13 -5.02
N ARG A 58 3.07 2.38 -5.55
CA ARG A 58 1.84 2.38 -4.76
C ARG A 58 1.38 0.96 -4.44
N GLY A 59 0.79 0.81 -3.25
CA GLY A 59 -0.01 -0.36 -2.89
C GLY A 59 -1.50 -0.20 -3.20
N CYS A 60 -2.34 -1.02 -2.57
CA CYS A 60 -3.80 -0.95 -2.65
C CYS A 60 -4.43 -0.52 -1.32
N THR A 61 -5.75 -0.29 -1.33
CA THR A 61 -6.52 0.10 -0.12
C THR A 61 -6.48 -0.99 0.95
N TYR A 62 -6.46 -2.28 0.59
CA TYR A 62 -6.28 -3.38 1.53
C TYR A 62 -4.94 -3.27 2.29
N ALA A 63 -3.84 -2.96 1.59
CA ALA A 63 -2.54 -2.77 2.24
C ALA A 63 -2.58 -1.61 3.26
N GLY A 64 -3.27 -0.52 2.93
CA GLY A 64 -3.47 0.60 3.87
C GLY A 64 -4.36 0.25 5.06
N CYS A 65 -5.47 -0.44 4.85
CA CYS A 65 -6.39 -0.83 5.92
C CYS A 65 -5.80 -1.95 6.79
N LYS A 66 -5.62 -3.14 6.22
CA LYS A 66 -5.14 -4.33 6.95
C LYS A 66 -3.66 -4.26 7.26
N GLY A 67 -2.80 -3.92 6.30
CA GLY A 67 -1.34 -3.98 6.49
C GLY A 67 -0.77 -2.87 7.39
N VAL A 68 -1.43 -1.70 7.41
CA VAL A 68 -0.93 -0.51 8.12
C VAL A 68 -1.74 -0.18 9.37
N VAL A 69 -3.06 -0.07 9.26
CA VAL A 69 -3.91 0.42 10.37
C VAL A 69 -4.36 -0.71 11.29
N LEU A 70 -5.00 -1.75 10.75
CA LEU A 70 -5.57 -2.83 11.56
C LEU A 70 -4.56 -3.93 11.91
N GLY A 71 -3.59 -4.20 11.05
CA GLY A 71 -2.60 -5.26 11.28
C GLY A 71 -1.83 -5.15 12.60
N PRO A 72 -1.47 -3.95 13.10
CA PRO A 72 -0.85 -3.75 14.41
C PRO A 72 -1.78 -3.92 15.65
N THR A 73 -2.97 -4.50 15.53
CA THR A 73 -3.82 -4.83 16.69
C THR A 73 -3.53 -6.26 17.16
N ARG A 74 -2.86 -6.40 18.31
CA ARG A 74 -2.34 -7.69 18.79
C ARG A 74 -3.41 -8.68 19.25
N ASP A 75 -4.50 -8.18 19.78
CA ASP A 75 -5.60 -8.91 20.43
C ASP A 75 -6.83 -9.07 19.52
N ILE A 76 -6.72 -8.68 18.24
CA ILE A 76 -7.78 -8.81 17.25
C ILE A 76 -7.30 -9.70 16.10
N VAL A 77 -8.09 -10.73 15.79
CA VAL A 77 -7.87 -11.55 14.60
C VAL A 77 -8.28 -10.77 13.35
N ASN A 78 -7.30 -10.49 12.51
CA ASN A 78 -7.49 -9.84 11.21
C ASN A 78 -7.71 -10.90 10.13
N LEU A 79 -8.97 -11.29 9.90
CA LEU A 79 -9.35 -12.27 8.88
C LEU A 79 -9.40 -11.65 7.47
N VAL A 80 -8.53 -12.11 6.58
CA VAL A 80 -8.50 -11.67 5.17
C VAL A 80 -9.52 -12.47 4.38
N HIS A 81 -10.65 -11.84 4.02
CA HIS A 81 -11.65 -12.49 3.18
C HIS A 81 -11.33 -12.31 1.69
N GLY A 82 -10.78 -13.36 1.08
CA GLY A 82 -10.33 -13.36 -0.31
C GLY A 82 -9.47 -14.57 -0.64
N PRO A 83 -8.88 -14.63 -1.84
CA PRO A 83 -7.84 -15.60 -2.18
C PRO A 83 -6.58 -15.43 -1.32
N ILE A 84 -5.78 -16.48 -1.19
CA ILE A 84 -4.63 -16.52 -0.25
C ILE A 84 -3.59 -15.40 -0.41
N GLY A 85 -3.39 -14.88 -1.64
CA GLY A 85 -2.27 -14.00 -1.96
C GLY A 85 -2.20 -12.74 -1.09
N CYS A 86 -3.31 -12.04 -0.90
CA CYS A 86 -3.34 -10.81 -0.09
C CYS A 86 -2.96 -11.07 1.37
N SER A 87 -3.33 -12.22 1.91
CA SER A 87 -3.00 -12.58 3.29
C SER A 87 -1.52 -12.94 3.41
N PHE A 88 -1.02 -13.79 2.50
CA PHE A 88 0.36 -14.25 2.48
C PHE A 88 1.37 -13.10 2.27
N TYR A 89 1.18 -12.27 1.24
CA TYR A 89 2.13 -11.18 0.94
C TYR A 89 2.12 -10.03 1.97
N ALA A 90 1.08 -9.96 2.80
CA ALA A 90 1.01 -9.00 3.90
C ALA A 90 1.51 -9.59 5.23
N TRP A 91 1.91 -10.86 5.27
CA TRP A 91 2.28 -11.55 6.49
C TRP A 91 3.72 -11.19 6.90
N LEU A 92 3.85 -10.49 8.03
CA LEU A 92 5.14 -10.09 8.64
C LEU A 92 6.09 -9.29 7.74
N THR A 93 5.60 -8.73 6.62
CA THR A 93 6.40 -7.85 5.75
C THR A 93 6.56 -6.44 6.33
N ARG A 94 5.61 -5.99 7.16
CA ARG A 94 5.73 -4.76 7.96
C ARG A 94 6.12 -5.10 9.40
N ARG A 95 7.21 -4.51 9.88
CA ARG A 95 7.85 -4.79 11.18
C ARG A 95 7.15 -4.09 12.35
N ASN A 96 5.84 -4.29 12.48
CA ASN A 96 5.07 -3.80 13.61
C ASN A 96 5.41 -4.64 14.84
N GLN A 97 6.08 -4.05 15.81
CA GLN A 97 6.44 -4.76 17.04
C GLN A 97 5.24 -4.81 17.99
N THR A 98 5.20 -5.85 18.80
CA THR A 98 4.15 -6.07 19.78
C THR A 98 4.72 -6.83 20.96
N ASP A 99 4.22 -6.52 22.15
CA ASP A 99 4.51 -7.22 23.39
C ASP A 99 3.16 -7.53 24.06
N PRO A 100 2.76 -8.80 24.11
CA PRO A 100 1.51 -9.15 24.76
C PRO A 100 1.55 -9.07 26.30
N GLY A 101 2.74 -9.02 26.92
CA GLY A 101 2.91 -9.33 28.33
C GLY A 101 2.79 -10.84 28.62
N VAL A 102 2.72 -11.21 29.90
CA VAL A 102 2.79 -12.62 30.36
C VAL A 102 1.60 -13.46 29.88
N ASP A 103 0.40 -12.91 29.91
CA ASP A 103 -0.86 -13.63 29.64
C ASP A 103 -1.68 -12.99 28.50
N GLY A 104 -1.06 -12.14 27.69
CA GLY A 104 -1.78 -11.43 26.63
C GLY A 104 -1.86 -12.19 25.32
N ASP A 105 -2.98 -12.06 24.62
CA ASP A 105 -3.11 -12.58 23.26
C ASP A 105 -2.24 -11.80 22.26
N ASN A 106 -1.71 -12.53 21.28
CA ASN A 106 -0.93 -11.98 20.19
C ASN A 106 -1.16 -12.71 18.87
N PHE A 107 -2.05 -12.16 18.05
CA PHE A 107 -2.40 -12.66 16.73
C PHE A 107 -1.61 -12.01 15.60
N MET A 108 -0.78 -10.99 15.88
CA MET A 108 -0.06 -10.23 14.85
C MET A 108 0.93 -11.08 14.04
N ASN A 109 1.44 -12.15 14.64
CA ASN A 109 2.40 -13.04 14.01
C ASN A 109 1.75 -14.10 13.11
N TYR A 110 0.43 -14.08 12.98
CA TYR A 110 -0.33 -15.08 12.23
C TYR A 110 -0.97 -14.47 10.98
N CYS A 111 -1.37 -15.36 10.08
CA CYS A 111 -2.01 -15.04 8.81
C CYS A 111 -3.34 -15.78 8.73
N PHE A 112 -4.44 -15.07 8.94
CA PHE A 112 -5.80 -15.62 8.86
C PHE A 112 -6.44 -15.23 7.53
N SER A 113 -6.97 -16.21 6.81
CA SER A 113 -7.60 -16.02 5.52
C SER A 113 -8.75 -16.99 5.34
N THR A 114 -9.78 -16.60 4.59
CA THR A 114 -10.80 -17.55 4.13
C THR A 114 -10.35 -18.39 2.93
N ASP A 115 -9.21 -18.05 2.33
CA ASP A 115 -8.63 -18.70 1.15
C ASP A 115 -9.69 -19.09 0.11
N MET A 116 -10.34 -18.06 -0.45
CA MET A 116 -11.45 -18.25 -1.39
C MET A 116 -10.98 -19.03 -2.62
N GLN A 117 -11.73 -20.09 -2.94
CA GLN A 117 -11.54 -20.91 -4.14
C GLN A 117 -12.58 -20.53 -5.20
N ASP A 118 -12.47 -21.13 -6.39
CA ASP A 118 -13.37 -20.86 -7.53
C ASP A 118 -14.85 -20.99 -7.15
N ASP A 119 -15.23 -22.01 -6.38
CA ASP A 119 -16.61 -22.17 -5.89
C ASP A 119 -17.10 -20.97 -5.07
N ASN A 120 -16.22 -20.34 -4.29
CA ASN A 120 -16.57 -19.14 -3.51
C ASN A 120 -16.67 -17.88 -4.38
N ILE A 121 -16.01 -17.88 -5.54
CA ILE A 121 -16.14 -16.81 -6.54
C ILE A 121 -17.45 -16.97 -7.30
N VAL A 122 -17.79 -18.20 -7.70
CA VAL A 122 -18.99 -18.52 -8.48
C VAL A 122 -20.26 -18.42 -7.64
N PHE A 123 -20.26 -18.98 -6.43
CA PHE A 123 -21.45 -19.11 -5.58
C PHE A 123 -21.48 -18.16 -4.37
N GLY A 124 -20.44 -17.35 -4.20
CA GLY A 124 -20.29 -16.43 -3.07
C GLY A 124 -19.55 -17.02 -1.87
N GLY A 125 -18.85 -16.16 -1.13
CA GLY A 125 -17.99 -16.53 -0.01
C GLY A 125 -18.64 -16.44 1.38
N GLU A 126 -19.90 -16.02 1.49
CA GLU A 126 -20.52 -15.67 2.78
C GLU A 126 -20.61 -16.84 3.76
N LYS A 127 -20.96 -18.04 3.28
CA LYS A 127 -21.01 -19.26 4.11
C LYS A 127 -19.63 -19.60 4.67
N LYS A 128 -18.61 -19.55 3.81
CA LYS A 128 -17.22 -19.79 4.20
C LYS A 128 -16.70 -18.73 5.17
N LEU A 129 -17.07 -17.47 4.98
CA LEU A 129 -16.73 -16.40 5.91
C LEU A 129 -17.36 -16.64 7.28
N LYS A 130 -18.63 -17.04 7.33
CA LYS A 130 -19.31 -17.38 8.58
C LYS A 130 -18.63 -18.55 9.29
N GLU A 131 -18.32 -19.62 8.56
CA GLU A 131 -17.61 -20.81 9.08
C GLU A 131 -16.23 -20.41 9.62
N ALA A 132 -15.44 -19.63 8.86
CA ALA A 132 -14.12 -19.17 9.31
C ALA A 132 -14.20 -18.28 10.58
N ILE A 133 -15.22 -17.43 10.70
CA ILE A 133 -15.44 -16.63 11.93
C ILE A 133 -15.76 -17.55 13.12
N GLN A 134 -16.53 -18.61 12.90
CA GLN A 134 -16.84 -19.58 13.95
C GLN A 134 -15.59 -20.38 14.35
N GLU A 135 -14.79 -20.86 13.39
CA GLU A 135 -13.54 -21.59 13.64
C GLU A 135 -12.46 -20.76 14.36
N VAL A 136 -12.44 -19.44 14.15
CA VAL A 136 -11.49 -18.55 14.83
C VAL A 136 -11.95 -18.24 16.26
N TYR A 137 -13.26 -18.24 16.51
CA TYR A 137 -13.83 -17.92 17.81
C TYR A 137 -13.82 -19.09 18.79
N PHE A 138 -13.99 -20.33 18.29
CA PHE A 138 -14.05 -21.56 19.07
C PHE A 138 -12.70 -22.29 19.09
#